data_AF-A0A950MN88-F1
#
_entry.id   AF-A0A950MN88-F1
#
_cell.length_a   1.000
_cell.length_b   1.000
_cell.length_c   1.000
_cell.angle_alpha   90.00
_cell.angle_beta   90.00
_cell.angle_gamma   90.00
#
_symmetry.space_group_name_H-M   'P 1'
#
loop_
_entity.id
_entity.type
_entity.pdbx_description
1 polymer ?
#
loop_
_entity_poly.entity_id
_entity_poly.type
_entity_poly.pdbx_seq_one_letter_code
_entity_poly.pdbx_strand_id
1 'polypeptide(L)'
;TRENINASDILQQQLASALLAAQTKRTQLLLKYDPSYPLVKEADQEVAAVQAAIAEAKHTNFVNKETDRDPTYELLREDFVKTKSDLAAHKASLEATRRSVAELQAEMVQLGNQSLEVADLQRDVKANEQNYLLYLSKQEQERTSDALDRTLIENVAIAVPPSTPVLPVHGPIYAVALAFVIALVLSVAITYSADYMDPSFHSPSQVRDTLGIPVVVSIGRRSA
;
A
#
# COMPACT_ATOMS: atom_id res chain seq x y z
N THR A 1 -18.85 -50.85 43.28
CA THR A 1 -19.99 -50.37 42.46
C THR A 1 -21.25 -51.22 42.58
N ARG A 2 -21.22 -52.56 42.45
CA ARG A 2 -22.44 -53.41 42.50
C ARG A 2 -23.14 -53.48 43.87
N GLU A 3 -22.39 -53.39 44.96
CA GLU A 3 -22.93 -53.55 46.32
C GLU A 3 -23.81 -52.36 46.77
N ASN A 4 -23.46 -51.13 46.39
CA ASN A 4 -24.19 -49.92 46.76
C ASN A 4 -25.48 -49.70 45.94
N ILE A 5 -25.51 -50.13 44.68
CA ILE A 5 -26.73 -50.08 43.84
C ILE A 5 -27.77 -51.02 44.45
N ASN A 6 -27.35 -52.22 44.87
CA ASN A 6 -28.22 -53.17 45.54
C ASN A 6 -28.77 -52.61 46.87
N ALA A 7 -27.95 -51.92 47.68
CA ALA A 7 -28.40 -51.35 48.95
C ALA A 7 -29.43 -50.22 48.78
N SER A 8 -29.23 -49.33 47.79
CA SER A 8 -30.19 -48.30 47.38
C SER A 8 -31.52 -48.91 46.93
N ASP A 9 -31.46 -49.90 46.04
CA ASP A 9 -32.65 -50.55 45.49
C ASP A 9 -33.44 -51.31 46.58
N ILE A 10 -32.74 -51.96 47.51
CA ILE A 10 -33.35 -52.63 48.67
C ILE A 10 -34.04 -51.61 49.59
N LEU A 11 -33.40 -50.46 49.88
CA LEU A 11 -33.99 -49.40 50.70
C LEU A 11 -35.24 -48.81 50.04
N GLN A 12 -35.21 -48.55 48.74
CA GLN A 12 -36.37 -48.06 47.99
C GLN A 12 -37.52 -49.06 48.00
N GLN A 13 -37.23 -50.36 47.85
CA GLN A 13 -38.24 -51.42 47.90
C GLN A 13 -38.86 -51.55 49.30
N GLN A 14 -38.08 -51.39 50.36
CA GLN A 14 -38.57 -51.37 51.75
C GLN A 14 -39.48 -50.17 52.03
N LEU A 15 -39.09 -48.97 51.59
CA LEU A 15 -39.91 -47.77 51.77
C LEU A 15 -41.23 -47.82 50.97
N ALA A 16 -41.20 -48.38 49.75
CA ALA A 16 -42.39 -48.58 48.94
C ALA A 16 -43.38 -49.57 49.59
N SER A 17 -42.88 -50.66 50.18
CA SER A 17 -43.74 -51.62 50.89
C SER A 17 -44.33 -51.02 52.18
N ALA A 18 -43.56 -50.22 52.93
CA ALA A 18 -44.04 -49.48 54.10
C ALA A 18 -45.14 -48.47 53.75
N LEU A 19 -45.01 -47.76 52.62
CA LEU A 19 -46.03 -46.81 52.16
C LEU A 19 -47.36 -47.53 51.85
N LEU A 20 -47.28 -48.65 51.15
CA LEU A 20 -48.46 -49.46 50.81
C LEU A 20 -49.18 -49.97 52.07
N ALA A 21 -48.42 -50.41 53.07
CA ALA A 21 -48.96 -50.85 54.34
C ALA A 21 -49.68 -49.71 55.08
N ALA A 22 -49.09 -48.51 55.15
CA ALA A 22 -49.68 -47.33 55.77
C ALA A 22 -50.97 -46.88 55.05
N GLN A 23 -50.99 -46.90 53.71
CA GLN A 23 -52.19 -46.58 52.92
C GLN A 23 -53.33 -47.59 53.11
N THR A 24 -52.99 -48.88 53.23
CA THR A 24 -53.96 -49.94 53.51
C THR A 24 -54.58 -49.76 54.89
N LYS A 25 -53.76 -49.49 55.90
CA LYS A 25 -54.21 -49.19 57.28
C LYS A 25 -55.15 -47.99 57.32
N ARG A 26 -54.80 -46.90 56.63
CA ARG A 26 -55.67 -45.71 56.47
C ARG A 26 -57.02 -46.07 55.85
N THR A 27 -57.02 -46.85 54.77
CA THR A 27 -58.25 -47.25 54.06
C THR A 27 -59.16 -48.11 54.95
N GLN A 28 -58.58 -49.02 55.72
CA GLN A 28 -59.33 -49.84 56.69
C GLN A 28 -59.94 -49.02 57.83
N LEU A 29 -59.25 -47.96 58.28
CA LEU A 29 -59.78 -47.05 59.29
C LEU A 29 -60.91 -46.18 58.73
N LEU A 30 -60.79 -45.70 57.49
CA LEU A 30 -61.86 -44.93 56.82
C LEU A 30 -63.12 -45.74 56.51
N LEU A 31 -63.03 -47.07 56.41
CA LEU A 31 -64.19 -47.96 56.28
C LEU A 31 -65.04 -48.02 57.56
N LYS A 32 -64.46 -47.71 58.72
CA LYS A 32 -65.10 -47.87 60.04
C LYS A 32 -65.28 -46.56 60.81
N TYR A 33 -64.50 -45.53 60.48
CA TYR A 33 -64.44 -44.26 61.20
C TYR A 33 -64.53 -43.08 60.23
N ASP A 34 -65.09 -41.97 60.71
CA ASP A 34 -65.13 -40.70 59.97
C ASP A 34 -63.71 -40.14 59.76
N PRO A 35 -63.43 -39.43 58.64
CA PRO A 35 -62.14 -38.77 58.40
C PRO A 35 -61.65 -37.85 59.53
N SER A 36 -62.56 -37.33 60.36
CA SER A 36 -62.22 -36.44 61.48
C SER A 36 -61.70 -37.16 62.73
N TYR A 37 -61.81 -38.50 62.78
CA TYR A 37 -61.49 -39.31 63.95
C TYR A 37 -59.96 -39.37 64.20
N PRO A 38 -59.48 -39.32 65.47
CA PRO A 38 -58.06 -39.26 65.79
C PRO A 38 -57.19 -40.36 65.14
N LEU A 39 -57.68 -41.60 65.07
CA LEU A 39 -56.92 -42.71 64.47
C LEU A 39 -56.73 -42.55 62.95
N VAL A 40 -57.67 -41.91 62.24
CA VAL A 40 -57.53 -41.65 60.81
C VAL A 40 -56.47 -40.56 60.57
N LYS A 41 -56.46 -39.52 61.40
CA LYS A 41 -55.43 -38.47 61.36
C LYS A 41 -54.03 -39.01 61.66
N GLU A 42 -53.92 -39.95 62.59
CA GLU A 42 -52.66 -40.64 62.87
C GLU A 42 -52.18 -41.46 61.65
N ALA A 43 -53.09 -42.17 60.98
CA ALA A 43 -52.77 -42.88 59.74
C ALA A 43 -52.42 -41.94 58.57
N ASP A 44 -53.07 -40.77 58.48
CA ASP A 44 -52.72 -39.72 57.52
C ASP A 44 -51.30 -39.19 57.77
N GLN A 45 -50.94 -38.97 59.03
CA GLN A 45 -49.58 -38.54 59.43
C GLN A 45 -48.53 -39.62 59.12
N GLU A 46 -48.86 -40.89 59.35
CA GLU A 46 -47.97 -42.02 59.03
C GLU A 46 -47.70 -42.11 57.52
N VAL A 47 -48.72 -41.94 56.68
CA VAL A 47 -48.56 -41.88 55.21
C VAL A 47 -47.69 -40.68 54.80
N ALA A 48 -47.94 -39.50 55.38
CA ALA A 48 -47.16 -38.31 55.06
C ALA A 48 -45.68 -38.44 55.47
N ALA A 49 -45.40 -39.06 56.63
CA ALA A 49 -44.05 -39.30 57.10
C ALA A 49 -43.27 -40.26 56.19
N VAL A 50 -43.91 -41.36 55.75
CA VAL A 50 -43.27 -42.31 54.82
C VAL A 50 -43.07 -41.69 53.44
N GLN A 51 -43.99 -40.87 52.96
CA GLN A 51 -43.81 -40.13 51.69
C GLN A 51 -42.66 -39.13 51.77
N ALA A 52 -42.51 -38.42 52.89
CA ALA A 52 -41.40 -37.51 53.13
C ALA A 52 -40.06 -38.28 53.15
N ALA A 53 -40.00 -39.44 53.83
CA ALA A 53 -38.82 -40.29 53.85
C ALA A 53 -38.44 -40.81 52.45
N ILE A 54 -39.41 -41.13 51.59
CA ILE A 54 -39.16 -41.52 50.19
C ILE A 54 -38.60 -40.33 49.38
N ALA A 55 -39.15 -39.13 49.57
CA ALA A 55 -38.65 -37.94 48.88
C ALA A 55 -37.21 -37.63 49.30
N GLU A 56 -36.92 -37.72 50.60
CA GLU A 56 -35.58 -37.54 51.15
C GLU A 56 -34.61 -38.61 50.64
N ALA A 57 -35.00 -39.89 50.61
CA ALA A 57 -34.20 -40.98 50.05
C ALA A 57 -33.88 -40.77 48.55
N LYS A 58 -34.81 -40.21 47.76
CA LYS A 58 -34.56 -39.86 46.35
C LYS A 58 -33.57 -38.70 46.20
N HIS A 59 -33.62 -37.72 47.11
CA HIS A 59 -32.70 -36.59 47.12
C HIS A 59 -31.31 -36.95 47.66
N THR A 60 -31.24 -37.94 48.56
CA THR A 60 -29.99 -38.46 49.13
C THR A 60 -29.36 -39.59 48.31
N ASN A 61 -29.84 -39.84 47.08
CA ASN A 61 -29.09 -40.64 46.10
C ASN A 61 -27.64 -40.16 46.10
N PHE A 62 -26.77 -40.97 46.69
CA PHE A 62 -25.37 -40.67 46.93
C PHE A 62 -24.72 -40.38 45.59
N VAL A 63 -24.61 -39.10 45.24
CA VAL A 63 -23.70 -38.67 44.18
C VAL A 63 -22.32 -38.90 44.76
N ASN A 64 -21.84 -40.12 44.57
CA ASN A 64 -20.44 -40.45 44.78
C ASN A 64 -19.68 -39.52 43.83
N LYS A 65 -19.20 -38.38 44.34
CA LYS A 65 -18.13 -37.62 43.71
C LYS A 65 -16.89 -38.50 43.86
N GLU A 66 -16.81 -39.53 43.04
CA GLU A 66 -15.55 -40.19 42.78
C GLU A 66 -14.64 -39.07 42.27
N THR A 67 -13.62 -38.77 43.07
CA THR A 67 -12.46 -37.97 42.65
C THR A 67 -11.61 -38.83 41.72
N ASP A 68 -12.26 -39.55 40.80
CA ASP A 68 -11.58 -40.24 39.73
C ASP A 68 -11.26 -39.18 38.70
N ARG A 69 -9.95 -38.99 38.48
CA ARG A 69 -9.43 -38.10 37.45
C ARG A 69 -10.11 -38.47 36.14
N ASP A 70 -10.90 -37.56 35.58
CA ASP A 70 -11.49 -37.74 34.26
C ASP A 70 -10.33 -37.95 33.26
N PRO A 71 -10.19 -39.15 32.67
CA PRO A 71 -9.10 -39.43 31.74
C PRO A 71 -9.15 -38.51 30.50
N THR A 72 -10.32 -37.97 30.17
CA THR A 72 -10.51 -36.98 29.10
C THR A 72 -9.80 -35.67 29.41
N TYR A 73 -9.82 -35.24 30.68
CA TYR A 73 -9.22 -33.98 31.10
C TYR A 73 -7.68 -34.05 31.07
N GLU A 74 -7.09 -35.18 31.46
CA GLU A 74 -5.63 -35.36 31.38
C GLU A 74 -5.13 -35.41 29.93
N LEU A 75 -5.85 -36.09 29.03
CA LEU A 75 -5.55 -36.06 27.59
C LEU A 75 -5.59 -34.65 27.02
N LEU A 76 -6.65 -33.88 27.34
CA LEU A 76 -6.77 -32.51 26.87
C LEU A 76 -5.66 -31.60 27.43
N ARG A 77 -5.24 -31.83 28.67
CA ARG A 77 -4.13 -31.11 29.29
C ARG A 77 -2.80 -31.44 28.61
N GLU A 78 -2.56 -32.70 28.27
CA GLU A 78 -1.38 -33.12 27.51
C GLU A 78 -1.35 -32.47 26.12
N ASP A 79 -2.46 -32.53 25.38
CA ASP A 79 -2.59 -31.89 24.07
C ASP A 79 -2.38 -30.38 24.13
N PHE A 80 -2.90 -29.72 25.18
CA PHE A 80 -2.69 -28.29 25.39
C PHE A 80 -1.22 -27.95 25.63
N VAL A 81 -0.53 -28.73 26.47
CA VAL A 81 0.91 -28.53 26.74
C VAL A 81 1.72 -28.77 25.48
N LYS A 82 1.40 -29.82 24.71
CA LYS A 82 2.04 -30.12 23.42
C LYS A 82 1.85 -29.00 22.41
N THR A 83 0.61 -28.57 22.18
CA THR A 83 0.29 -27.48 21.25
C THR A 83 0.96 -26.16 21.66
N LYS A 84 1.04 -25.87 22.97
CA LYS A 84 1.74 -24.70 23.48
C LYS A 84 3.25 -24.77 23.22
N SER A 85 3.85 -25.94 23.37
CA SER A 85 5.26 -26.18 23.04
C SER A 85 5.51 -26.02 21.54
N ASP A 86 4.65 -26.61 20.70
CA ASP A 86 4.74 -26.51 19.24
C ASP A 86 4.60 -25.04 18.78
N LEU A 87 3.66 -24.29 19.37
CA LEU A 87 3.52 -22.86 19.11
C LEU A 87 4.78 -22.07 19.49
N ALA A 88 5.41 -22.38 20.62
CA ALA A 88 6.65 -21.73 21.03
C ALA A 88 7.80 -22.05 20.06
N ALA A 89 7.92 -23.31 19.63
CA ALA A 89 8.92 -23.74 18.65
C ALA A 89 8.71 -23.06 17.28
N HIS A 90 7.48 -23.01 16.79
CA HIS A 90 7.15 -22.32 15.53
C HIS A 90 7.40 -20.82 15.60
N LYS A 91 7.10 -20.16 16.73
CA LYS A 91 7.43 -18.74 16.93
C LYS A 91 8.93 -18.50 16.92
N ALA A 92 9.71 -19.33 17.61
CA ALA A 92 11.16 -19.23 17.62
C ALA A 92 11.75 -19.45 16.20
N SER A 93 11.23 -20.43 15.45
CA SER A 93 11.62 -20.66 14.06
C SER A 93 11.28 -19.47 13.17
N LEU A 94 10.08 -18.89 13.29
CA LEU A 94 9.69 -17.70 12.54
C LEU A 94 10.60 -16.50 12.84
N GLU A 95 10.96 -16.27 14.11
CA GLU A 95 11.89 -15.20 14.48
C GLU A 95 13.29 -15.43 13.92
N ALA A 96 13.80 -16.67 13.97
CA ALA A 96 15.10 -17.02 13.40
C ALA A 96 15.12 -16.80 11.87
N THR A 97 14.08 -17.26 11.16
CA THR A 97 13.96 -17.02 9.72
C THR A 97 13.84 -15.55 9.39
N ARG A 98 13.07 -14.77 10.17
CA ARG A 98 12.98 -13.30 9.96
C ARG A 98 14.33 -12.60 10.14
N ARG A 99 15.12 -13.00 11.14
CA ARG A 99 16.48 -12.46 11.32
C ARG A 99 17.37 -12.80 10.14
N SER A 100 17.37 -14.06 9.70
CA SER A 100 18.14 -14.48 8.53
C SER A 100 17.73 -13.73 7.25
N VAL A 101 16.44 -13.50 7.03
CA VAL A 101 15.95 -12.70 5.90
C VAL A 101 16.43 -11.24 6.00
N ALA A 102 16.39 -10.64 7.19
CA ALA A 102 16.87 -9.27 7.39
C ALA A 102 18.39 -9.14 7.16
N GLU A 103 19.17 -10.12 7.63
CA GLU A 103 20.61 -10.20 7.39
C GLU A 103 20.93 -10.31 5.90
N LEU A 104 20.26 -11.22 5.19
CA LEU A 104 20.44 -11.39 3.74
C LEU A 104 20.03 -10.13 2.95
N GLN A 105 18.96 -9.43 3.38
CA GLN A 105 18.58 -8.16 2.76
C GLN A 105 19.64 -7.08 2.97
N ALA A 106 20.22 -7.00 4.17
CA ALA A 106 21.32 -6.06 4.44
C ALA A 106 22.57 -6.39 3.61
N GLU A 107 22.92 -7.66 3.49
CA GLU A 107 24.03 -8.13 2.66
C GLU A 107 23.80 -7.82 1.18
N MET A 108 22.58 -8.03 0.66
CA MET A 108 22.22 -7.68 -0.72
C MET A 108 22.36 -6.19 -1.02
N VAL A 109 22.00 -5.32 -0.06
CA VAL A 109 22.19 -3.87 -0.21
C VAL A 109 23.68 -3.53 -0.26
N GLN A 110 24.50 -4.14 0.61
CA GLN A 110 25.95 -3.93 0.59
C GLN A 110 26.58 -4.42 -0.72
N LEU A 111 26.20 -5.60 -1.18
CA LEU A 111 26.69 -6.16 -2.45
C LEU A 111 26.27 -5.31 -3.64
N GLY A 112 25.04 -4.76 -3.63
CA GLY A 112 24.57 -3.81 -4.62
C GLY A 112 25.45 -2.55 -4.67
N ASN A 113 25.79 -1.98 -3.52
CA ASN A 113 26.69 -0.82 -3.46
C ASN A 113 28.10 -1.16 -3.96
N GLN A 114 28.65 -2.30 -3.58
CA GLN A 114 29.96 -2.78 -4.07
C GLN A 114 29.95 -3.00 -5.59
N SER A 115 28.85 -3.53 -6.14
CA SER A 115 28.69 -3.71 -7.58
C SER A 115 28.68 -2.38 -8.33
N LEU A 116 28.10 -1.33 -7.75
CA LEU A 116 28.14 0.02 -8.32
C LEU A 116 29.56 0.57 -8.31
N GLU A 117 30.29 0.43 -7.19
CA GLU A 117 31.68 0.86 -7.06
C GLU A 117 32.58 0.14 -8.09
N VAL A 118 32.41 -1.17 -8.27
CA VAL A 118 33.13 -1.94 -9.30
C VAL A 118 32.80 -1.43 -10.70
N ALA A 119 31.53 -1.12 -11.00
CA ALA A 119 31.13 -0.61 -12.30
C ALA A 119 31.74 0.78 -12.58
N ASP A 120 31.79 1.65 -11.57
CA ASP A 120 32.43 2.96 -11.67
C ASP A 120 33.94 2.83 -11.89
N LEU A 121 34.63 1.99 -11.10
CA LEU A 121 36.06 1.72 -11.28
C LEU A 121 36.37 1.14 -12.67
N GLN A 122 35.53 0.24 -13.18
CA GLN A 122 35.68 -0.29 -14.54
C GLN A 122 35.50 0.80 -15.60
N ARG A 123 34.58 1.74 -15.40
CA ARG A 123 34.41 2.89 -16.30
C ARG A 123 35.64 3.79 -16.28
N ASP A 124 36.20 4.05 -15.10
CA ASP A 124 37.40 4.87 -14.94
C ASP A 124 38.63 4.22 -15.58
N VAL A 125 38.81 2.91 -15.39
CA VAL A 125 39.87 2.15 -16.07
C VAL A 125 39.73 2.26 -17.59
N LYS A 126 38.52 2.08 -18.13
CA LYS A 126 38.27 2.21 -19.58
C LYS A 126 38.54 3.62 -20.09
N ALA A 127 38.13 4.65 -19.35
CA ALA A 127 38.37 6.04 -19.72
C ALA A 127 39.87 6.36 -19.72
N ASN A 128 40.61 5.90 -18.70
CA ASN A 128 42.05 6.10 -18.60
C ASN A 128 42.81 5.34 -19.69
N GLU A 129 42.40 4.11 -20.02
CA GLU A 129 42.96 3.34 -21.13
C GLU A 129 42.76 4.06 -22.47
N GLN A 130 41.53 4.55 -22.73
CA GLN A 130 41.24 5.33 -23.94
C GLN A 130 42.07 6.62 -24.01
N ASN A 131 42.19 7.35 -22.90
CA ASN A 131 43.02 8.54 -22.82
C ASN A 131 44.49 8.20 -23.11
N TYR A 132 45.03 7.14 -22.50
CA TYR A 132 46.40 6.69 -22.73
C TYR A 132 46.65 6.36 -24.20
N LEU A 133 45.76 5.59 -24.83
CA LEU A 133 45.86 5.25 -26.24
C LEU A 133 45.77 6.49 -27.15
N LEU A 134 44.91 7.46 -26.79
CA LEU A 134 44.82 8.73 -27.50
C LEU A 134 46.13 9.52 -27.40
N TYR A 135 46.72 9.63 -26.21
CA TYR A 135 48.02 10.29 -26.01
C TYR A 135 49.12 9.64 -26.85
N LEU A 136 49.19 8.31 -26.83
CA LEU A 136 50.17 7.56 -27.63
C LEU A 136 49.97 7.81 -29.13
N SER A 137 48.72 7.80 -29.61
CA SER A 137 48.41 8.10 -31.00
C SER A 137 48.79 9.52 -31.39
N LYS A 138 48.58 10.50 -30.50
CA LYS A 138 48.95 11.91 -30.74
C LYS A 138 50.46 12.09 -30.80
N GLN A 139 51.19 11.42 -29.90
CA GLN A 139 52.66 11.45 -29.90
C GLN A 139 53.26 10.90 -31.20
N GLU A 140 52.75 9.75 -31.70
CA GLU A 140 53.22 9.22 -32.99
C GLU A 140 52.79 10.09 -34.18
N GLN A 141 51.62 10.73 -34.11
CA GLN A 141 51.18 11.70 -35.12
C GLN A 141 52.09 12.93 -35.16
N GLU A 142 52.45 13.50 -34.01
CA GLU A 142 53.40 14.62 -33.91
C GLU A 142 54.79 14.23 -34.41
N ARG A 143 55.31 13.05 -34.01
CA ARG A 143 56.60 12.55 -34.50
C ARG A 143 56.62 12.40 -36.02
N THR A 144 55.52 11.95 -36.60
CA THR A 144 55.35 11.84 -38.05
C THR A 144 55.26 13.22 -38.70
N SER A 145 54.50 14.15 -38.11
CA SER A 145 54.39 15.54 -38.58
C SER A 145 55.75 16.23 -38.58
N ASP A 146 56.52 16.14 -37.49
CA ASP A 146 57.86 16.69 -37.39
C ASP A 146 58.82 16.09 -38.42
N ALA A 147 58.70 14.79 -38.70
CA ALA A 147 59.50 14.13 -39.73
C ALA A 147 59.12 14.61 -41.14
N LEU A 148 57.83 14.82 -41.41
CA LEU A 148 57.34 15.44 -42.65
C LEU A 148 57.84 16.87 -42.78
N ASP A 149 57.74 17.70 -41.74
CA ASP A 149 58.19 19.10 -41.75
C ASP A 149 59.70 19.21 -41.97
N ARG A 150 60.50 18.28 -41.42
CA ARG A 150 61.96 18.21 -41.67
C ARG A 150 62.32 17.74 -43.08
N THR A 151 61.48 16.92 -43.71
CA THR A 151 61.74 16.39 -45.07
C THR A 151 61.14 17.27 -46.16
N LEU A 152 60.09 18.04 -45.85
CA LEU A 152 59.62 19.19 -46.61
C LEU A 152 60.59 20.36 -46.41
N ILE A 153 61.78 20.21 -46.98
CA ILE A 153 62.67 21.32 -47.32
C ILE A 153 61.82 22.36 -48.04
N GLU A 154 61.66 23.52 -47.41
CA GLU A 154 61.16 24.76 -48.00
C GLU A 154 59.95 24.55 -48.93
N ASN A 155 58.75 24.78 -48.42
CA ASN A 155 57.67 25.22 -49.30
C ASN A 155 58.14 26.56 -49.92
N VAL A 156 58.87 26.49 -51.03
CA VAL A 156 59.07 27.59 -51.96
C VAL A 156 57.68 27.84 -52.50
N ALA A 157 56.91 28.60 -51.73
CA ALA A 157 55.71 29.22 -52.20
C ALA A 157 56.17 30.05 -53.40
N ILE A 158 55.94 29.52 -54.60
CA ILE A 158 56.03 30.31 -55.80
C ILE A 158 55.12 31.50 -55.54
N ALA A 159 55.71 32.68 -55.37
CA ALA A 159 54.98 33.92 -55.22
C ALA A 159 54.21 34.13 -56.53
N VAL A 160 52.98 33.61 -56.57
CA VAL A 160 52.06 33.88 -57.67
C VAL A 160 51.80 35.38 -57.61
N PRO A 161 52.11 36.15 -58.68
CA PRO A 161 51.83 37.57 -58.69
C PRO A 161 50.34 37.78 -58.41
N PRO A 162 49.95 38.79 -57.61
CA PRO A 162 48.57 39.01 -57.24
C PRO A 162 47.73 39.18 -58.51
N SER A 163 46.91 38.17 -58.83
CA SER A 163 45.87 38.32 -59.84
C SER A 163 44.79 39.20 -59.22
N THR A 164 44.72 40.45 -59.67
CA THR A 164 43.60 41.33 -59.34
C THR A 164 42.32 40.65 -59.82
N PRO A 165 41.35 40.32 -58.94
CA PRO A 165 40.12 39.70 -59.38
C PRO A 165 39.37 40.68 -60.29
N VAL A 166 39.20 40.30 -61.56
CA VAL A 166 38.60 41.14 -62.62
C VAL A 166 37.06 41.18 -62.55
N LEU A 167 36.47 40.65 -61.48
CA LEU A 167 35.02 40.69 -61.27
C LEU A 167 34.70 41.17 -59.85
N PRO A 168 33.94 42.26 -59.68
CA PRO A 168 33.43 42.64 -58.37
C PRO A 168 32.49 41.53 -57.87
N VAL A 169 32.83 40.94 -56.73
CA VAL A 169 32.13 39.79 -56.11
C VAL A 169 30.68 40.14 -55.73
N HIS A 170 30.36 41.43 -55.60
CA HIS A 170 29.01 41.92 -55.36
C HIS A 170 28.67 42.97 -56.43
N GLY A 171 27.82 42.60 -57.38
CA GLY A 171 27.30 43.55 -58.36
C GLY A 171 26.45 44.63 -57.68
N PRO A 172 26.30 45.83 -58.29
CA PRO A 172 25.51 46.93 -57.73
C PRO A 172 24.03 46.55 -57.47
N ILE A 173 23.57 45.44 -58.06
CA ILE A 173 22.20 44.93 -57.90
C ILE A 173 21.83 44.56 -56.46
N TYR A 174 22.78 44.08 -55.64
CA TYR A 174 22.51 43.77 -54.23
C TYR A 174 22.28 45.04 -53.41
N ALA A 175 23.06 46.09 -53.67
CA ALA A 175 22.88 47.39 -53.03
C ALA A 175 21.54 48.02 -53.42
N VAL A 176 21.15 47.91 -54.70
CA VAL A 176 19.84 48.37 -55.18
C VAL A 176 18.70 47.58 -54.57
N ALA A 177 18.81 46.24 -54.49
CA ALA A 177 17.79 45.40 -53.88
C ALA A 177 17.62 45.71 -52.38
N LEU A 178 18.72 45.90 -51.65
CA LEU A 178 18.68 46.29 -50.24
C LEU A 178 18.05 47.68 -50.05
N ALA A 179 18.44 48.66 -50.87
CA ALA A 179 17.86 50.00 -50.83
C ALA A 179 16.35 49.99 -51.11
N PHE A 180 15.89 49.16 -52.05
CA PHE A 180 14.47 49.00 -52.36
C PHE A 180 13.68 48.43 -51.17
N VAL A 181 14.21 47.40 -50.51
CA VAL A 181 13.58 46.82 -49.31
C VAL A 181 13.50 47.85 -48.17
N ILE A 182 14.58 48.60 -47.94
CA ILE A 182 14.60 49.67 -46.93
C ILE A 182 13.57 50.75 -47.26
N ALA A 183 13.47 51.17 -48.52
CA ALA A 183 12.51 52.19 -48.96
C ALA A 183 11.05 51.75 -48.74
N LEU A 184 10.72 50.49 -49.00
CA LEU A 184 9.38 49.95 -48.75
C LEU A 184 9.02 50.00 -47.26
N VAL A 185 9.93 49.58 -46.39
CA VAL A 185 9.72 49.60 -44.94
C VAL A 185 9.56 51.04 -44.45
N LEU A 186 10.39 51.96 -44.92
CA LEU A 186 10.30 53.38 -44.56
C LEU A 186 8.98 54.01 -45.02
N SER A 187 8.50 53.69 -46.22
CA SER A 187 7.24 54.22 -46.75
C SER A 187 6.05 53.84 -45.87
N VAL A 188 5.96 52.58 -45.45
CA VAL A 188 4.90 52.11 -44.55
C VAL A 188 5.02 52.78 -43.19
N ALA A 189 6.24 52.85 -42.63
CA ALA A 189 6.48 53.46 -41.33
C ALA A 189 6.10 54.96 -41.31
N ILE A 190 6.45 55.71 -42.36
CA ILE A 190 6.10 57.13 -42.50
C ILE A 190 4.59 57.32 -42.62
N THR A 191 3.92 56.49 -43.45
CA THR A 191 2.47 56.58 -43.64
C THR A 191 1.72 56.29 -42.34
N TYR A 192 2.13 55.24 -41.62
CA TYR A 192 1.53 54.89 -40.33
C TYR A 192 1.81 55.95 -39.26
N SER A 193 3.02 56.51 -39.23
CA SER A 193 3.36 57.57 -38.28
C SER A 193 2.61 58.86 -38.58
N ALA A 194 2.36 59.18 -39.85
CA ALA A 194 1.55 60.33 -40.24
C ALA A 194 0.08 60.15 -39.81
N ASP A 195 -0.47 58.95 -40.01
CA ASP A 195 -1.84 58.61 -39.59
C ASP A 195 -1.99 58.63 -38.06
N TYR A 196 -1.00 58.12 -37.31
CA TYR A 196 -1.00 58.17 -35.85
C TYR A 196 -0.95 59.59 -35.28
N MET A 197 -0.31 60.53 -35.99
CA MET A 197 -0.23 61.93 -35.56
C MET A 197 -1.38 62.80 -36.07
N ASP A 198 -2.29 62.27 -36.90
CA ASP A 198 -3.51 62.98 -37.29
C ASP A 198 -4.62 62.74 -36.25
N PRO A 199 -5.06 63.78 -35.51
CA PRO A 199 -6.15 63.67 -34.55
C PRO A 199 -7.56 63.54 -35.19
N SER A 200 -7.67 63.24 -36.49
CA SER A 200 -8.94 63.07 -37.18
C SER A 200 -9.57 61.67 -36.99
N PHE A 201 -10.87 61.64 -36.69
CA PHE A 201 -11.65 60.40 -36.68
C PHE A 201 -12.06 60.04 -38.12
N HIS A 202 -11.53 58.93 -38.63
CA HIS A 202 -11.70 58.53 -40.03
C HIS A 202 -12.90 57.58 -40.26
N SER A 203 -13.47 57.04 -39.18
CA SER A 203 -14.64 56.15 -39.25
C SER A 203 -15.74 56.56 -38.27
N PRO A 204 -17.03 56.49 -38.65
CA PRO A 204 -18.16 56.69 -37.73
C PRO A 204 -18.14 55.74 -36.52
N SER A 205 -17.52 54.56 -36.64
CA SER A 205 -17.36 53.62 -35.53
C SER A 205 -16.37 54.12 -34.48
N GLN A 206 -15.23 54.71 -34.89
CA GLN A 206 -14.23 55.26 -33.97
C GLN A 206 -14.80 56.37 -33.08
N VAL A 207 -15.68 57.22 -33.62
CA VAL A 207 -16.35 58.29 -32.83
C VAL A 207 -17.26 57.69 -31.76
N ARG A 208 -18.00 56.64 -32.09
CA ARG A 208 -18.90 55.96 -31.15
C ARG A 208 -18.12 55.30 -30.01
N ASP A 209 -17.03 54.63 -30.34
CA ASP A 209 -16.24 53.88 -29.36
C ASP A 209 -15.42 54.80 -28.44
N THR A 210 -14.94 55.95 -28.95
CA THR A 210 -14.10 56.87 -28.17
C THR A 210 -14.91 57.89 -27.36
N LEU A 211 -16.00 58.42 -27.93
CA LEU A 211 -16.81 59.48 -27.31
C LEU A 211 -18.14 58.99 -26.73
N GLY A 212 -18.53 57.73 -26.96
CA GLY A 212 -19.74 57.12 -26.38
C GLY A 212 -21.07 57.70 -26.88
N ILE A 213 -21.05 58.53 -27.93
CA ILE A 213 -22.23 59.19 -28.48
C ILE A 213 -22.68 58.57 -29.81
N PRO A 214 -23.99 58.44 -30.06
CA PRO A 214 -24.50 57.92 -31.32
C PRO A 214 -24.27 58.92 -32.46
N VAL A 215 -23.61 58.47 -33.54
CA VAL A 215 -23.40 59.27 -34.76
C VAL A 215 -24.70 59.34 -35.56
N VAL A 216 -25.26 60.55 -35.70
CA VAL A 216 -26.58 60.78 -36.34
C VAL A 216 -26.47 60.99 -37.85
N VAL A 217 -25.38 61.61 -38.33
CA VAL A 217 -25.12 61.87 -39.76
C VAL A 217 -23.60 61.83 -40.00
N SER A 218 -23.15 61.15 -41.06
CA SER A 218 -21.79 61.28 -41.61
C SER A 218 -21.86 61.90 -43.01
N ILE A 219 -21.06 62.93 -43.26
CA ILE A 219 -20.94 63.57 -44.58
C ILE A 219 -19.54 63.28 -45.10
N GLY A 220 -19.45 62.60 -46.24
CA GLY A 220 -18.17 62.31 -46.88
C GLY A 220 -17.51 63.58 -47.40
N ARG A 221 -16.25 63.80 -47.05
CA ARG A 221 -15.44 64.88 -47.63
C ARG A 221 -15.09 64.50 -49.07
N ARG A 222 -15.51 65.32 -50.04
CA ARG A 222 -15.13 65.16 -51.45
C ARG A 222 -13.66 65.55 -51.61
N SER A 223 -12.81 64.59 -51.94
CA SER A 223 -11.42 64.85 -52.34
C SER A 223 -11.39 65.52 -53.72
N ALA A 224 -10.54 66.54 -53.87
CA ALA A 224 -10.11 67.05 -55.17
C ALA A 224 -8.95 66.21 -55.70
#